data_AF-A0A2T4DD51-F1
#
_entry.id   AF-A0A2T4DD51-F1
#
_cell.length_a   1.000
_cell.length_b   1.000
_cell.length_c   1.000
_cell.angle_alpha   90.00
_cell.angle_beta   90.00
_cell.angle_gamma   90.00
#
_symmetry.space_group_name_H-M   'P 1'
#
loop_
_entity.id
_entity.type
_entity.pdbx_description
1 polymer ?
#
loop_
_entity_poly.entity_id
_entity_poly.type
_entity_poly.pdbx_seq_one_letter_code
_entity_poly.pdbx_strand_id
1 'polypeptide(L)'
;VDTIRTRALLTGVNVNTDLPDYPGGDPTRFWASGRFPFMMDIVTNIDGVEREISLINVHARSNGGGESSGNPRYAMRRYDVEVLYDSLEAYYSDKSIIMLGDYNDDVDETVADTGAATVPDSGESSFFKFLSDEDYRATTLPLSEAGMRSFIYNENVIDHITISNELFYDHIVGAERVVIPYSLIPDYNNTASDHFPVEARFKLMSDEVLAITEVSTLESIQVALGTPFSQLELPDNVQVTLEGGSTTLVAVNWSFEDYDANTLGPNTIEGVLSLQEGISNPDNLTAAIEVIVKPVAITALREFTPLEVAFGTSFEELSLPSSTFVTLENGDTTLLSINWSAAGYNASQANTYNLQGDLVLTEGIANPDILRPTI
;
A
#
# COMPACT_ATOMS: atom_id res chain seq x y z
N VAL A 1 -20.16 23.53 12.56
CA VAL A 1 -19.55 23.46 13.90
C VAL A 1 -20.59 24.00 14.83
N ASP A 2 -21.18 23.12 15.61
CA ASP A 2 -22.43 23.36 16.31
C ASP A 2 -22.16 23.70 17.77
N THR A 3 -21.04 23.20 18.31
CA THR A 3 -20.52 23.56 19.64
C THR A 3 -18.99 23.61 19.61
N ILE A 4 -18.40 24.52 20.39
CA ILE A 4 -16.95 24.61 20.64
C ILE A 4 -16.72 24.78 22.15
N ARG A 5 -15.81 24.00 22.72
CA ARG A 5 -15.31 24.17 24.10
C ARG A 5 -13.80 24.14 24.08
N THR A 6 -13.16 25.06 24.82
CA THR A 6 -11.70 25.19 24.82
C THR A 6 -11.13 25.19 26.23
N ARG A 7 -10.01 24.50 26.45
CA ARG A 7 -9.32 24.43 27.76
C ARG A 7 -7.84 24.10 27.59
N ALA A 8 -7.02 24.41 28.59
CA ALA A 8 -5.75 23.71 28.74
C ALA A 8 -6.06 22.23 29.04
N LEU A 9 -5.39 21.31 28.34
CA LEU A 9 -5.63 19.88 28.47
C LEU A 9 -5.16 19.38 29.83
N LEU A 10 -3.91 19.71 30.16
CA LEU A 10 -3.31 19.37 31.44
C LEU A 10 -3.70 20.43 32.47
N THR A 11 -4.43 20.01 33.50
CA THR A 11 -4.87 20.89 34.59
C THR A 11 -4.52 20.26 35.93
N GLY A 12 -4.27 21.10 36.94
CA GLY A 12 -4.01 20.63 38.31
C GLY A 12 -2.63 20.00 38.55
N VAL A 13 -1.71 20.04 37.58
CA VAL A 13 -0.35 19.49 37.71
C VAL A 13 0.42 20.22 38.81
N ASN A 14 0.78 19.50 39.87
CA ASN A 14 1.71 19.96 40.88
C ASN A 14 3.14 19.55 40.52
N VAL A 15 3.90 20.51 39.99
CA VAL A 15 5.27 20.31 39.51
C VAL A 15 6.23 19.69 40.53
N ASN A 16 5.93 19.74 41.84
CA ASN A 16 6.80 19.17 42.87
C ASN A 16 6.49 17.70 43.19
N THR A 17 5.31 17.20 42.84
CA THR A 17 4.85 15.85 43.22
C THR A 17 4.46 15.00 42.03
N ASP A 18 3.98 15.62 40.96
CA ASP A 18 3.33 14.91 39.85
C ASP A 18 4.30 14.71 38.68
N LEU A 19 5.47 15.34 38.72
CA LEU A 19 6.51 15.27 37.69
C LEU A 19 7.82 14.70 38.26
N PRO A 20 7.83 13.45 38.75
CA PRO A 20 9.04 12.83 39.26
C PRO A 20 10.11 12.74 38.17
N ASP A 21 11.36 12.94 38.56
CA ASP A 21 12.53 12.77 37.68
C ASP A 21 12.51 13.63 36.39
N TYR A 22 11.84 14.79 36.43
CA TYR A 22 11.79 15.68 35.27
C TYR A 22 13.21 16.04 34.77
N PRO A 23 13.53 15.82 33.48
CA PRO A 23 14.87 16.01 32.95
C PRO A 23 15.43 17.41 33.22
N GLY A 24 16.71 17.48 33.62
CA GLY A 24 17.36 18.72 34.03
C GLY A 24 17.04 19.18 35.46
N GLY A 25 16.19 18.45 36.20
CA GLY A 25 15.95 18.67 37.64
C GLY A 25 15.14 19.92 37.98
N ASP A 26 14.49 20.54 37.00
CA ASP A 26 13.67 21.74 37.17
C ASP A 26 12.28 21.56 36.54
N PRO A 27 11.33 20.96 37.27
CA PRO A 27 9.99 20.69 36.77
C PRO A 27 9.15 21.97 36.53
N THR A 28 9.62 23.15 36.97
CA THR A 28 8.96 24.43 36.62
C THR A 28 9.05 24.72 35.12
N ARG A 29 9.94 24.02 34.41
CA ARG A 29 10.10 24.13 32.98
C ARG A 29 9.10 23.28 32.20
N PHE A 30 8.35 22.38 32.83
CA PHE A 30 7.40 21.47 32.16
C PHE A 30 6.54 22.19 31.10
N TRP A 31 6.39 21.56 29.93
CA TRP A 31 5.74 22.12 28.73
C TRP A 31 6.24 23.52 28.35
N ALA A 32 7.54 23.64 28.04
CA ALA A 32 8.17 24.91 27.66
C ALA A 32 7.85 26.08 28.62
N SER A 33 7.89 25.80 29.92
CA SER A 33 7.59 26.73 31.02
C SER A 33 6.11 27.15 31.08
N GLY A 34 5.21 26.16 30.98
CA GLY A 34 3.76 26.34 31.20
C GLY A 34 2.92 26.54 29.95
N ARG A 35 3.47 26.34 28.75
CA ARG A 35 2.73 26.32 27.48
C ARG A 35 2.11 24.93 27.26
N PHE A 36 1.15 24.60 28.11
CA PHE A 36 0.45 23.33 28.07
C PHE A 36 -0.31 23.12 26.74
N PRO A 37 -0.52 21.85 26.32
CA PRO A 37 -1.36 21.53 25.18
C PRO A 37 -2.75 22.11 25.37
N PHE A 38 -3.29 22.69 24.30
CA PHE A 38 -4.58 23.37 24.34
C PHE A 38 -5.62 22.56 23.59
N MET A 39 -6.66 22.13 24.28
CA MET A 39 -7.70 21.27 23.74
C MET A 39 -8.92 22.10 23.33
N MET A 40 -9.45 21.79 22.15
CA MET A 40 -10.69 22.33 21.61
C MET A 40 -11.60 21.16 21.21
N ASP A 41 -12.65 20.93 22.00
CA ASP A 41 -13.69 19.97 21.65
C ASP A 41 -14.68 20.66 20.72
N ILE A 42 -14.94 20.07 19.56
CA ILE A 42 -15.92 20.55 18.59
C ILE A 42 -16.96 19.48 18.32
N VAL A 43 -18.21 19.88 18.20
CA VAL A 43 -19.25 19.06 17.56
C VAL A 43 -19.44 19.60 16.15
N THR A 44 -19.23 18.75 15.16
CA THR A 44 -19.36 19.08 13.75
C THR A 44 -20.55 18.36 13.16
N ASN A 45 -21.20 18.98 12.19
CA ASN A 45 -22.13 18.31 11.28
C ASN A 45 -21.64 18.63 9.86
N ILE A 46 -20.97 17.68 9.23
CA ILE A 46 -20.38 17.83 7.89
C ILE A 46 -21.05 16.82 6.99
N ASP A 47 -21.71 17.29 5.93
CA ASP A 47 -22.45 16.46 4.98
C ASP A 47 -23.48 15.50 5.64
N GLY A 48 -24.06 15.93 6.76
CA GLY A 48 -25.06 15.15 7.51
C GLY A 48 -24.47 14.18 8.55
N VAL A 49 -23.14 14.09 8.64
CA VAL A 49 -22.43 13.30 9.65
C VAL A 49 -22.14 14.18 10.86
N GLU A 50 -22.78 13.89 11.99
CA GLU A 50 -22.46 14.51 13.27
C GLU A 50 -21.24 13.82 13.90
N ARG A 51 -20.26 14.59 14.37
CA ARG A 51 -19.08 14.04 15.06
C ARG A 51 -18.52 14.97 16.12
N GLU A 52 -18.17 14.40 17.27
CA GLU A 52 -17.38 15.04 18.31
C GLU A 52 -15.89 14.83 18.02
N ILE A 53 -15.12 15.91 17.85
CA ILE A 53 -13.67 15.88 17.57
C ILE A 53 -12.95 16.70 18.62
N SER A 54 -11.88 16.15 19.19
CA SER A 54 -10.99 16.85 20.12
C SER A 54 -9.72 17.29 19.39
N LEU A 55 -9.62 18.58 19.09
CA LEU A 55 -8.41 19.18 18.51
C LEU A 55 -7.43 19.52 19.64
N ILE A 56 -6.20 19.02 19.58
CA ILE A 56 -5.17 19.29 20.59
C ILE A 56 -4.03 20.06 19.94
N ASN A 57 -3.97 21.35 20.21
CA ASN A 57 -2.89 22.20 19.72
C ASN A 57 -1.64 22.04 20.60
N VAL A 58 -0.52 21.70 19.98
CA VAL A 58 0.78 21.49 20.62
C VAL A 58 1.78 22.52 20.11
N HIS A 59 2.59 23.06 21.03
CA HIS A 59 3.81 23.80 20.70
C HIS A 59 4.88 23.36 21.71
N ALA A 60 5.56 22.27 21.36
CA ALA A 60 6.48 21.58 22.24
C ALA A 60 7.74 22.40 22.51
N ARG A 61 8.65 21.86 23.34
CA ARG A 61 9.91 22.54 23.63
C ARG A 61 10.82 22.54 22.40
N SER A 62 11.38 23.71 22.08
CA SER A 62 12.37 23.83 21.01
C SER A 62 13.77 23.34 21.40
N ASN A 63 14.51 22.93 20.37
CA ASN A 63 15.94 22.57 20.42
C ASN A 63 16.88 23.80 20.52
N GLY A 64 16.33 25.01 20.55
CA GLY A 64 17.11 26.25 20.50
C GLY A 64 18.11 26.36 21.64
N GLY A 65 19.40 26.57 21.34
CA GLY A 65 20.48 26.62 22.33
C GLY A 65 21.16 25.28 22.62
N GLY A 66 20.80 24.23 21.88
CA GLY A 66 21.51 22.95 21.87
C GLY A 66 21.15 22.02 23.02
N GLU A 67 21.49 20.76 22.82
CA GLU A 67 21.22 19.66 23.73
C GLU A 67 22.45 19.33 24.59
N SER A 68 22.27 19.15 25.90
CA SER A 68 23.38 18.85 26.84
C SER A 68 22.87 18.30 28.16
N SER A 69 23.72 17.67 28.97
CA SER A 69 23.33 17.16 30.30
C SER A 69 22.80 18.24 31.24
N GLY A 70 23.27 19.49 31.11
CA GLY A 70 22.81 20.62 31.92
C GLY A 70 21.56 21.32 31.37
N ASN A 71 21.22 21.06 30.10
CA ASN A 71 20.02 21.59 29.46
C ASN A 71 19.44 20.54 28.49
N PRO A 72 18.83 19.47 29.02
CA PRO A 72 18.45 18.32 28.22
C PRO A 72 17.07 18.54 27.56
N ARG A 73 17.03 19.34 26.50
CA ARG A 73 15.79 19.80 25.83
C ARG A 73 15.06 18.66 25.14
N TYR A 74 15.78 17.78 24.46
CA TYR A 74 15.22 16.58 23.86
C TYR A 74 14.53 15.74 24.93
N ALA A 75 15.23 15.42 26.03
CA ALA A 75 14.67 14.61 27.10
C ALA A 75 13.48 15.31 27.78
N MET A 76 13.56 16.62 28.02
CA MET A 76 12.42 17.39 28.55
C MET A 76 11.21 17.34 27.62
N ARG A 77 11.41 17.53 26.31
CA ARG A 77 10.33 17.46 25.31
C ARG A 77 9.71 16.08 25.29
N ARG A 78 10.53 15.03 25.27
CA ARG A 78 10.06 13.64 25.35
C ARG A 78 9.24 13.42 26.62
N TYR A 79 9.72 13.85 27.78
CA TYR A 79 8.97 13.77 29.03
C TYR A 79 7.62 14.52 28.95
N ASP A 80 7.64 15.77 28.44
CA ASP A 80 6.44 16.60 28.27
C ASP A 80 5.37 15.88 27.42
N VAL A 81 5.81 15.29 26.29
CA VAL A 81 4.97 14.57 25.31
C VAL A 81 4.49 13.22 25.87
N GLU A 82 5.34 12.49 26.59
CA GLU A 82 4.94 11.22 27.21
C GLU A 82 3.89 11.41 28.30
N VAL A 83 3.94 12.51 29.07
CA VAL A 83 2.86 12.85 30.02
C VAL A 83 1.56 13.18 29.28
N LEU A 84 1.63 13.82 28.11
CA LEU A 84 0.45 14.04 27.27
C LEU A 84 -0.11 12.71 26.77
N TYR A 85 0.72 11.82 26.23
CA TYR A 85 0.32 10.46 25.83
C TYR A 85 -0.38 9.72 26.97
N ASP A 86 0.27 9.61 28.13
CA ASP A 86 -0.29 8.90 29.30
C ASP A 86 -1.64 9.51 29.74
N SER A 87 -1.82 10.82 29.56
CA SER A 87 -3.09 11.52 29.86
C SER A 87 -4.19 11.26 28.84
N LEU A 88 -3.85 11.12 27.56
CA LEU A 88 -4.81 10.77 26.52
C LEU A 88 -5.29 9.34 26.70
N GLU A 89 -4.37 8.41 26.93
CA GLU A 89 -4.69 7.01 27.22
C GLU A 89 -5.59 6.85 28.45
N ALA A 90 -5.32 7.61 29.52
CA ALA A 90 -6.06 7.47 30.77
C ALA A 90 -7.48 8.06 30.72
N TYR A 91 -7.73 9.08 29.91
CA TYR A 91 -8.94 9.91 30.02
C TYR A 91 -9.69 10.16 28.70
N TYR A 92 -9.10 9.83 27.55
CA TYR A 92 -9.59 10.19 26.23
C TYR A 92 -9.39 9.07 25.18
N SER A 93 -9.21 7.82 25.60
CA SER A 93 -8.92 6.69 24.71
C SER A 93 -10.09 6.25 23.81
N ASP A 94 -11.27 6.85 23.98
CA ASP A 94 -12.46 6.63 23.15
C ASP A 94 -12.85 7.87 22.32
N LYS A 95 -11.94 8.84 22.20
CA LYS A 95 -12.21 10.13 21.57
C LYS A 95 -11.47 10.26 20.26
N SER A 96 -12.21 10.72 19.24
CA SER A 96 -11.63 11.21 17.99
C SER A 96 -10.71 12.41 18.23
N ILE A 97 -9.40 12.15 18.27
CA ILE A 97 -8.36 13.14 18.56
C ILE A 97 -7.66 13.54 17.26
N ILE A 98 -7.49 14.85 17.08
CA ILE A 98 -6.52 15.41 16.12
C ILE A 98 -5.55 16.26 16.93
N MET A 99 -4.35 15.74 17.17
CA MET A 99 -3.23 16.50 17.72
C MET A 99 -2.50 17.19 16.57
N LEU A 100 -2.27 18.50 16.69
CA LEU A 100 -1.61 19.28 15.65
C LEU A 100 -0.79 20.43 16.21
N GLY A 101 0.23 20.86 15.46
CA GLY A 101 0.99 22.07 15.74
C GLY A 101 2.49 21.85 15.63
N ASP A 102 3.25 22.72 16.30
CA ASP A 102 4.71 22.71 16.27
C ASP A 102 5.25 21.69 17.29
N TYR A 103 5.63 20.52 16.79
CA TYR A 103 6.20 19.44 17.58
C TYR A 103 7.66 19.78 17.96
N ASN A 104 8.26 20.79 17.32
CA ASN A 104 9.67 21.14 17.39
C ASN A 104 10.63 19.99 17.06
N ASP A 105 10.09 18.86 16.64
CA ASP A 105 10.74 17.61 16.29
C ASP A 105 10.09 17.06 15.03
N ASP A 106 10.85 16.26 14.30
CA ASP A 106 10.29 15.46 13.23
C ASP A 106 9.73 14.14 13.79
N VAL A 107 8.86 13.50 13.02
CA VAL A 107 8.22 12.23 13.37
C VAL A 107 8.92 11.02 12.75
N ASP A 108 9.82 11.20 11.79
CA ASP A 108 10.68 10.14 11.27
C ASP A 108 11.99 10.00 12.07
N GLU A 109 12.68 11.11 12.35
CA GLU A 109 13.90 11.18 13.15
C GLU A 109 13.95 12.50 13.96
N THR A 110 14.48 12.48 15.18
CA THR A 110 14.64 13.70 15.97
C THR A 110 15.52 14.73 15.26
N VAL A 111 15.12 16.01 15.29
CA VAL A 111 15.96 17.12 14.79
C VAL A 111 16.98 17.59 15.84
N ALA A 112 17.00 16.97 17.02
CA ALA A 112 18.04 17.18 18.01
C ALA A 112 19.35 16.51 17.57
N ASP A 113 20.49 17.07 17.98
CA ASP A 113 21.80 16.51 17.68
C ASP A 113 21.95 15.10 18.29
N THR A 114 21.99 14.06 17.45
CA THR A 114 22.10 12.66 17.86
C THR A 114 23.43 12.33 18.55
N GLY A 115 24.45 13.19 18.42
CA GLY A 115 25.68 13.10 19.20
C GLY A 115 25.61 13.78 20.57
N ALA A 116 24.50 14.45 20.90
CA ALA A 116 24.35 15.19 22.14
C ALA A 116 23.84 14.33 23.30
N ALA A 117 24.07 14.82 24.51
CA ALA A 117 23.68 14.11 25.72
C ALA A 117 22.15 13.95 25.81
N THR A 118 21.69 12.78 26.24
CA THR A 118 20.27 12.43 26.45
C THR A 118 19.43 12.18 25.19
N VAL A 119 19.99 12.36 23.99
CA VAL A 119 19.42 11.84 22.74
C VAL A 119 19.87 10.39 22.58
N PRO A 120 18.98 9.44 22.25
CA PRO A 120 19.39 8.07 21.96
C PRO A 120 20.15 7.98 20.63
N ASP A 121 21.13 7.07 20.54
CA ASP A 121 21.93 6.83 19.32
C ASP A 121 21.08 6.44 18.11
N SER A 122 19.83 6.00 18.33
CA SER A 122 18.87 5.68 17.28
C SER A 122 18.30 6.90 16.56
N GLY A 123 18.49 8.12 17.07
CA GLY A 123 17.84 9.31 16.54
C GLY A 123 16.33 9.34 16.74
N GLU A 124 15.81 8.53 17.66
CA GLU A 124 14.37 8.38 17.87
C GLU A 124 13.68 9.71 18.20
N SER A 125 12.54 10.00 17.56
CA SER A 125 11.71 11.18 17.82
C SER A 125 11.26 11.24 19.29
N SER A 126 11.14 12.45 19.82
CA SER A 126 10.53 12.68 21.13
C SER A 126 9.03 12.33 21.20
N PHE A 127 8.39 12.09 20.05
CA PHE A 127 7.01 11.61 19.93
C PHE A 127 6.91 10.09 19.79
N PHE A 128 8.00 9.34 19.99
CA PHE A 128 8.06 7.90 19.74
C PHE A 128 6.94 7.07 20.38
N LYS A 129 6.45 7.40 21.59
CA LYS A 129 5.29 6.70 22.17
C LYS A 129 4.06 6.75 21.26
N PHE A 130 3.72 7.93 20.73
CA PHE A 130 2.63 8.07 19.76
C PHE A 130 2.92 7.36 18.43
N LEU A 131 4.18 7.24 18.03
CA LEU A 131 4.57 6.65 16.75
C LEU A 131 4.67 5.12 16.78
N SER A 132 4.85 4.55 17.97
CA SER A 132 4.98 3.11 18.20
C SER A 132 3.67 2.45 18.63
N ASP A 133 2.63 3.25 18.85
CA ASP A 133 1.31 2.80 19.23
C ASP A 133 0.39 2.70 18.01
N GLU A 134 -0.30 1.57 17.86
CA GLU A 134 -1.20 1.33 16.73
C GLU A 134 -2.47 2.19 16.79
N ASP A 135 -2.81 2.72 17.96
CA ASP A 135 -3.98 3.58 18.16
C ASP A 135 -3.74 5.03 17.70
N TYR A 136 -2.51 5.38 17.29
CA TYR A 136 -2.17 6.70 16.78
C TYR A 136 -1.50 6.63 15.40
N ARG A 137 -1.72 7.68 14.60
CA ARG A 137 -1.09 7.83 13.29
C ARG A 137 -0.64 9.26 13.06
N ALA A 138 0.67 9.46 12.89
CA ALA A 138 1.21 10.72 12.37
C ALA A 138 0.87 10.85 10.88
N THR A 139 -0.27 11.45 10.56
CA THR A 139 -0.74 11.63 9.18
C THR A 139 0.27 12.32 8.27
N THR A 140 1.08 13.21 8.84
CA THR A 140 2.07 13.99 8.10
C THR A 140 3.45 13.35 8.00
N LEU A 141 3.66 12.12 8.51
CA LEU A 141 4.92 11.37 8.36
C LEU A 141 5.39 11.26 6.89
N PRO A 142 4.54 11.00 5.89
CA PRO A 142 4.97 10.94 4.48
C PRO A 142 5.59 12.24 3.97
N LEU A 143 5.33 13.39 4.59
CA LEU A 143 5.98 14.65 4.23
C LEU A 143 7.45 14.67 4.66
N SER A 144 7.76 14.12 5.83
CA SER A 144 9.13 13.97 6.34
C SER A 144 9.90 12.95 5.50
N GLU A 145 9.30 11.79 5.23
CA GLU A 145 9.88 10.76 4.36
C GLU A 145 10.17 11.26 2.94
N ALA A 146 9.40 12.25 2.47
CA ALA A 146 9.62 12.93 1.19
C ALA A 146 10.72 14.02 1.24
N GLY A 147 11.35 14.26 2.40
CA GLY A 147 12.39 15.28 2.60
C GLY A 147 11.85 16.71 2.53
N MET A 148 10.58 16.91 2.90
CA MET A 148 9.96 18.24 2.91
C MET A 148 10.44 19.05 4.12
N ARG A 149 10.01 20.31 4.20
CA ARG A 149 10.22 21.14 5.39
C ARG A 149 8.98 21.96 5.73
N SER A 150 8.72 22.13 7.03
CA SER A 150 7.74 23.09 7.54
C SER A 150 8.41 24.30 8.17
N PHE A 151 9.61 24.15 8.75
CA PHE A 151 10.41 25.29 9.19
C PHE A 151 11.27 25.81 8.04
N ILE A 152 11.16 27.09 7.72
CA ILE A 152 11.75 27.66 6.50
C ILE A 152 13.28 27.52 6.45
N TYR A 153 13.92 27.56 7.62
CA TYR A 153 15.37 27.66 7.72
C TYR A 153 16.09 26.31 7.88
N ASN A 154 15.38 25.19 8.03
CA ASN A 154 15.96 23.84 8.12
C ASN A 154 15.20 22.85 7.22
N GLU A 155 15.82 21.71 6.90
CA GLU A 155 15.28 20.72 5.97
C GLU A 155 14.54 19.59 6.72
N ASN A 156 13.57 19.95 7.56
CA ASN A 156 12.76 19.02 8.34
C ASN A 156 11.32 19.50 8.46
N VAL A 157 10.40 18.57 8.61
CA VAL A 157 9.02 18.87 9.02
C VAL A 157 9.03 18.85 10.55
N ILE A 158 8.60 19.94 11.18
CA ILE A 158 8.43 19.99 12.64
C ILE A 158 7.03 20.41 13.04
N ASP A 159 6.18 20.67 12.05
CA ASP A 159 4.75 20.94 12.22
C ASP A 159 3.98 19.71 11.75
N HIS A 160 3.40 18.98 12.70
CA HIS A 160 2.78 17.69 12.42
C HIS A 160 1.32 17.64 12.81
N ILE A 161 0.63 16.64 12.25
CA ILE A 161 -0.74 16.28 12.58
C ILE A 161 -0.75 14.77 12.89
N THR A 162 -1.10 14.42 14.12
CA THR A 162 -1.29 13.05 14.60
C THR A 162 -2.76 12.84 14.95
N ILE A 163 -3.34 11.72 14.53
CA ILE A 163 -4.74 11.37 14.81
C ILE A 163 -4.83 10.08 15.61
N SER A 164 -5.93 9.88 16.35
CA SER A 164 -6.29 8.60 16.96
C SER A 164 -7.00 7.67 15.97
N ASN A 165 -7.10 6.39 16.32
CA ASN A 165 -7.67 5.32 15.50
C ASN A 165 -9.11 5.62 15.04
N GLU A 166 -9.92 6.32 15.85
CA GLU A 166 -11.30 6.68 15.49
C GLU A 166 -11.41 7.62 14.29
N LEU A 167 -10.29 8.18 13.80
CA LEU A 167 -10.24 9.05 12.62
C LEU A 167 -9.45 8.47 11.44
N PHE A 168 -8.94 7.24 11.54
CA PHE A 168 -8.09 6.65 10.51
C PHE A 168 -8.78 6.52 9.15
N TYR A 169 -10.08 6.25 9.14
CA TYR A 169 -10.87 6.07 7.92
C TYR A 169 -11.44 7.37 7.38
N ASP A 170 -11.58 8.38 8.22
CA ASP A 170 -11.98 9.71 7.76
C ASP A 170 -10.80 10.42 7.11
N HIS A 171 -9.58 10.10 7.51
CA HIS A 171 -8.39 10.66 6.92
C HIS A 171 -8.24 10.26 5.44
N ILE A 172 -8.14 11.26 4.56
CA ILE A 172 -7.87 11.05 3.13
C ILE A 172 -6.36 10.91 2.96
N VAL A 173 -5.88 9.67 3.01
CA VAL A 173 -4.45 9.33 2.84
C VAL A 173 -3.90 9.92 1.53
N GLY A 174 -2.72 10.53 1.60
CA GLY A 174 -2.03 11.14 0.46
C GLY A 174 -2.53 12.54 0.12
N ALA A 175 -3.43 13.11 0.93
CA ALA A 175 -3.92 14.46 0.78
C ALA A 175 -3.21 15.47 1.71
N GLU A 176 -2.13 15.06 2.36
CA GLU A 176 -1.32 15.88 3.26
C GLU A 176 -0.37 16.74 2.44
N ARG A 177 -0.09 17.96 2.92
CA ARG A 177 0.80 18.89 2.20
C ARG A 177 1.39 19.96 3.09
N VAL A 178 2.59 20.39 2.71
CA VAL A 178 3.13 21.70 3.09
C VAL A 178 2.60 22.74 2.10
N VAL A 179 1.95 23.78 2.61
CA VAL A 179 1.42 24.87 1.79
C VAL A 179 2.53 25.89 1.53
N ILE A 180 2.79 26.17 0.25
CA ILE A 180 3.77 27.18 -0.18
C ILE A 180 3.04 28.49 -0.51
N PRO A 181 3.08 29.51 0.37
CA PRO A 181 2.13 30.62 0.33
C PRO A 181 2.57 31.80 -0.54
N TYR A 182 3.76 31.76 -1.16
CA TYR A 182 4.38 32.93 -1.82
C TYR A 182 3.58 33.50 -2.99
N SER A 183 2.70 32.72 -3.62
CA SER A 183 1.81 33.23 -4.68
C SER A 183 0.71 34.15 -4.13
N LEU A 184 0.29 33.93 -2.87
CA LEU A 184 -0.73 34.72 -2.18
C LEU A 184 -0.12 35.80 -1.27
N ILE A 185 1.00 35.48 -0.61
CA ILE A 185 1.72 36.34 0.32
C ILE A 185 3.20 36.37 -0.12
N PRO A 186 3.59 37.25 -1.07
CA PRO A 186 4.95 37.26 -1.62
C PRO A 186 6.07 37.45 -0.59
N ASP A 187 5.81 38.17 0.51
CA ASP A 187 6.77 38.45 1.59
C ASP A 187 6.45 37.66 2.88
N TYR A 188 6.02 36.40 2.72
CA TYR A 188 5.50 35.57 3.81
C TYR A 188 6.45 35.48 5.02
N ASN A 189 7.74 35.25 4.79
CA ASN A 189 8.72 34.99 5.85
C ASN A 189 8.91 36.18 6.78
N ASN A 190 8.68 37.39 6.28
CA ASN A 190 8.86 38.62 7.05
C ASN A 190 7.54 39.14 7.63
N THR A 191 6.39 38.71 7.10
CA THR A 191 5.09 39.33 7.41
C THR A 191 4.09 38.38 8.05
N ALA A 192 4.28 37.06 7.93
CA ALA A 192 3.34 36.05 8.40
C ALA A 192 3.99 35.05 9.35
N SER A 193 4.97 34.28 8.89
CA SER A 193 5.58 33.20 9.70
C SER A 193 6.90 32.72 9.12
N ASP A 194 7.77 32.19 9.97
CA ASP A 194 8.93 31.37 9.63
C ASP A 194 8.61 29.88 9.49
N HIS A 195 7.34 29.50 9.64
CA HIS A 195 6.81 28.15 9.40
C HIS A 195 5.80 28.16 8.25
N PHE A 196 5.89 27.16 7.38
CA PHE A 196 4.89 26.87 6.37
C PHE A 196 3.70 26.13 7.00
N PRO A 197 2.45 26.45 6.60
CA PRO A 197 1.29 25.68 7.04
C PRO A 197 1.36 24.24 6.56
N VAL A 198 0.95 23.30 7.42
CA VAL A 198 0.80 21.88 7.10
C VAL A 198 -0.68 21.53 7.17
N GLU A 199 -1.17 20.83 6.15
CA GLU A 199 -2.57 20.44 6.02
C GLU A 199 -2.72 18.92 5.92
N ALA A 200 -3.80 18.40 6.49
CA ALA A 200 -4.34 17.07 6.23
C ALA A 200 -5.84 17.20 5.90
N ARG A 201 -6.42 16.24 5.18
CA ARG A 201 -7.83 16.29 4.76
C ARG A 201 -8.61 15.11 5.32
N PHE A 202 -9.86 15.38 5.68
CA PHE A 202 -10.76 14.39 6.24
C PHE A 202 -12.10 14.38 5.49
N LYS A 203 -12.71 13.21 5.38
CA LYS A 203 -14.08 12.97 4.94
C LYS A 203 -14.77 12.16 6.02
N LEU A 204 -15.56 12.84 6.86
CA LEU A 204 -16.24 12.18 7.98
C LEU A 204 -17.24 11.12 7.46
N MET A 205 -17.12 9.91 7.98
CA MET A 205 -18.05 8.80 7.77
C MET A 205 -18.96 8.64 8.99
N SER A 206 -20.10 7.96 8.85
CA SER A 206 -20.98 7.70 10.00
C SER A 206 -20.34 6.68 10.96
N ASP A 207 -20.59 6.79 12.26
CA ASP A 207 -20.15 5.82 13.29
C ASP A 207 -20.97 4.50 13.24
N GLU A 208 -21.95 4.39 12.34
CA GLU A 208 -22.64 3.12 12.09
C GLU A 208 -21.69 2.12 11.44
N VAL A 209 -21.46 1.00 12.12
CA VAL A 209 -20.80 -0.15 11.51
C VAL A 209 -21.70 -0.70 10.41
N LEU A 210 -21.32 -0.50 9.17
CA LEU A 210 -22.11 -0.97 8.03
C LEU A 210 -21.72 -2.41 7.68
N ALA A 211 -22.71 -3.30 7.68
CA ALA A 211 -22.48 -4.68 7.25
C ALA A 211 -22.29 -4.75 5.73
N ILE A 212 -21.33 -5.53 5.26
CA ILE A 212 -21.22 -5.90 3.85
C ILE A 212 -22.41 -6.79 3.51
N THR A 213 -23.17 -6.39 2.49
CA THR A 213 -24.32 -7.17 1.99
C THR A 213 -24.02 -7.88 0.68
N GLU A 214 -23.02 -7.42 -0.08
CA GLU A 214 -22.66 -7.99 -1.38
C GLU A 214 -21.20 -7.69 -1.72
N VAL A 215 -20.53 -8.61 -2.41
CA VAL A 215 -19.22 -8.40 -3.03
C VAL A 215 -19.43 -8.38 -4.54
N SER A 216 -18.97 -7.33 -5.22
CA SER A 216 -19.14 -7.21 -6.67
C SER A 216 -18.45 -8.36 -7.40
N THR A 217 -19.11 -8.91 -8.41
CA THR A 217 -18.52 -9.94 -9.27
C THR A 217 -17.37 -9.37 -10.09
N LEU A 218 -16.26 -10.10 -10.14
CA LEU A 218 -15.09 -9.75 -10.92
C LEU A 218 -15.14 -10.39 -12.31
N GLU A 219 -14.56 -9.70 -13.29
CA GLU A 219 -14.35 -10.25 -14.63
C GLU A 219 -13.29 -11.36 -14.59
N SER A 220 -13.48 -12.40 -15.40
CA SER A 220 -12.50 -13.48 -15.51
C SER A 220 -11.19 -13.00 -16.14
N ILE A 221 -10.06 -13.51 -15.66
CA ILE A 221 -8.76 -13.33 -16.32
C ILE A 221 -8.36 -14.59 -17.09
N GLN A 222 -7.47 -14.44 -18.06
CA GLN A 222 -7.00 -15.55 -18.89
C GLN A 222 -5.48 -15.63 -18.82
N VAL A 223 -4.97 -16.84 -18.60
CA VAL A 223 -3.53 -17.09 -18.49
C VAL A 223 -3.15 -18.34 -19.26
N ALA A 224 -1.87 -18.46 -19.63
CA ALA A 224 -1.36 -19.64 -20.31
C ALA A 224 -1.19 -20.81 -19.32
N LEU A 225 -1.24 -22.04 -19.83
CA LEU A 225 -0.92 -23.23 -19.05
C LEU A 225 0.49 -23.10 -18.45
N GLY A 226 0.60 -23.33 -17.14
CA GLY A 226 1.83 -23.25 -16.38
C GLY A 226 2.14 -21.87 -15.79
N THR A 227 1.28 -20.86 -15.96
CA THR A 227 1.46 -19.55 -15.29
C THR A 227 1.42 -19.73 -13.76
N PRO A 228 2.47 -19.35 -13.01
CA PRO A 228 2.48 -19.45 -11.56
C PRO A 228 1.53 -18.44 -10.91
N PHE A 229 1.01 -18.75 -9.72
CA PHE A 229 0.10 -17.89 -8.95
C PHE A 229 0.65 -16.46 -8.76
N SER A 230 1.96 -16.33 -8.52
CA SER A 230 2.63 -15.03 -8.31
C SER A 230 2.68 -14.14 -9.56
N GLN A 231 2.34 -14.66 -10.74
CA GLN A 231 2.24 -13.91 -11.99
C GLN A 231 0.79 -13.59 -12.37
N LEU A 232 -0.19 -13.96 -11.53
CA LEU A 232 -1.58 -13.58 -11.74
C LEU A 232 -1.76 -12.09 -11.40
N GLU A 233 -2.34 -11.34 -12.33
CA GLU A 233 -2.70 -9.93 -12.14
C GLU A 233 -4.04 -9.80 -11.39
N LEU A 234 -4.08 -10.28 -10.14
CA LEU A 234 -5.26 -10.20 -9.28
C LEU A 234 -5.41 -8.77 -8.71
N PRO A 235 -6.65 -8.26 -8.52
CA PRO A 235 -6.85 -6.93 -7.97
C PRO A 235 -6.57 -6.90 -6.46
N ASP A 236 -5.91 -5.84 -5.98
CA ASP A 236 -5.63 -5.65 -4.54
C ASP A 236 -6.88 -5.30 -3.72
N ASN A 237 -7.93 -4.79 -4.38
CA ASN A 237 -9.18 -4.37 -3.76
C ASN A 237 -10.38 -4.79 -4.60
N VAL A 238 -11.49 -5.08 -3.92
CA VAL A 238 -12.79 -5.37 -4.55
C VAL A 238 -13.82 -4.36 -4.10
N GLN A 239 -14.80 -4.09 -4.98
CA GLN A 239 -15.95 -3.28 -4.60
C GLN A 239 -16.94 -4.14 -3.81
N VAL A 240 -17.46 -3.58 -2.72
CA VAL A 240 -18.50 -4.19 -1.89
C VAL A 240 -19.68 -3.23 -1.74
N THR A 241 -20.88 -3.79 -1.58
CA THR A 241 -22.10 -3.06 -1.21
C THR A 241 -22.30 -3.20 0.29
N LEU A 242 -22.57 -2.07 0.94
CA LEU A 242 -22.83 -1.98 2.37
C LEU A 242 -24.33 -1.89 2.66
N GLU A 243 -24.72 -2.19 3.89
CA GLU A 243 -26.07 -1.93 4.40
C GLU A 243 -26.46 -0.47 4.15
N GLY A 244 -27.65 -0.24 3.60
CA GLY A 244 -28.08 1.07 3.09
C GLY A 244 -27.78 1.31 1.60
N GLY A 245 -27.03 0.42 0.94
CA GLY A 245 -26.86 0.38 -0.52
C GLY A 245 -25.71 1.22 -1.09
N SER A 246 -24.88 1.84 -0.24
CA SER A 246 -23.64 2.49 -0.68
C SER A 246 -22.56 1.47 -1.02
N THR A 247 -21.62 1.83 -1.89
CA THR A 247 -20.48 0.96 -2.26
C THR A 247 -19.14 1.53 -1.81
N THR A 248 -18.19 0.67 -1.44
CA THR A 248 -16.80 1.05 -1.14
C THR A 248 -15.81 0.00 -1.65
N LEU A 249 -14.50 0.30 -1.62
CA LEU A 249 -13.44 -0.66 -1.90
C LEU A 249 -12.94 -1.29 -0.61
N VAL A 250 -12.73 -2.60 -0.62
CA VAL A 250 -12.17 -3.38 0.49
C VAL A 250 -11.00 -4.21 -0.03
N ALA A 251 -9.88 -4.20 0.70
CA ALA A 251 -8.69 -4.97 0.34
C ALA A 251 -8.97 -6.47 0.42
N VAL A 252 -8.37 -7.25 -0.47
CA VAL A 252 -8.57 -8.69 -0.57
C VAL A 252 -7.25 -9.45 -0.48
N ASN A 253 -7.23 -10.50 0.32
CA ASN A 253 -6.11 -11.45 0.39
C ASN A 253 -6.50 -12.73 -0.35
N TRP A 254 -5.95 -12.92 -1.55
CA TRP A 254 -6.24 -14.07 -2.40
C TRP A 254 -5.57 -15.36 -1.90
N SER A 255 -6.33 -16.45 -1.89
CA SER A 255 -5.82 -17.79 -1.57
C SER A 255 -5.19 -18.43 -2.81
N PHE A 256 -4.10 -19.18 -2.63
CA PHE A 256 -3.48 -19.97 -3.70
C PHE A 256 -3.98 -21.42 -3.75
N GLU A 257 -4.81 -21.84 -2.78
CA GLU A 257 -5.15 -23.25 -2.56
C GLU A 257 -5.92 -23.89 -3.73
N ASP A 258 -6.80 -23.13 -4.37
CA ASP A 258 -7.69 -23.62 -5.44
C ASP A 258 -7.17 -23.34 -6.87
N TYR A 259 -5.94 -22.84 -7.00
CA TYR A 259 -5.35 -22.54 -8.31
C TYR A 259 -4.43 -23.66 -8.79
N ASP A 260 -4.82 -24.37 -9.85
CA ASP A 260 -3.95 -25.32 -10.55
C ASP A 260 -3.50 -24.77 -11.92
N ALA A 261 -2.25 -24.29 -11.96
CA ALA A 261 -1.61 -23.80 -13.17
C ALA A 261 -1.49 -24.86 -14.28
N ASN A 262 -1.59 -26.16 -13.97
CA ASN A 262 -1.39 -27.26 -14.91
C ASN A 262 -2.71 -27.86 -15.42
N THR A 263 -3.84 -27.34 -14.98
CA THR A 263 -5.16 -27.80 -15.41
C THR A 263 -5.82 -26.76 -16.30
N LEU A 264 -6.18 -27.15 -17.52
CA LEU A 264 -6.87 -26.28 -18.47
C LEU A 264 -8.29 -25.96 -17.99
N GLY A 265 -8.77 -24.76 -18.33
CA GLY A 265 -10.13 -24.31 -18.04
C GLY A 265 -10.21 -23.37 -16.82
N PRO A 266 -11.42 -23.15 -16.30
CA PRO A 266 -11.66 -22.19 -15.24
C PRO A 266 -11.18 -22.72 -13.88
N ASN A 267 -10.48 -21.88 -13.14
CA ASN A 267 -10.15 -22.04 -11.73
C ASN A 267 -10.82 -20.88 -10.98
N THR A 268 -11.61 -21.16 -9.95
CA THR A 268 -12.17 -20.10 -9.10
C THR A 268 -11.23 -19.88 -7.94
N ILE A 269 -10.71 -18.67 -7.82
CA ILE A 269 -9.83 -18.27 -6.72
C ILE A 269 -10.65 -17.44 -5.74
N GLU A 270 -10.69 -17.86 -4.48
CA GLU A 270 -11.33 -17.12 -3.41
C GLU A 270 -10.34 -16.21 -2.66
N GLY A 271 -10.85 -15.08 -2.17
CA GLY A 271 -10.10 -14.11 -1.41
C GLY A 271 -10.83 -13.69 -0.14
N VAL A 272 -10.09 -13.58 0.95
CA VAL A 272 -10.61 -13.10 2.24
C VAL A 272 -10.60 -11.58 2.24
N LEU A 273 -11.72 -10.97 2.60
CA LEU A 273 -11.84 -9.52 2.75
C LEU A 273 -11.09 -9.06 4.01
N SER A 274 -10.19 -8.10 3.85
CA SER A 274 -9.53 -7.43 4.98
C SER A 274 -10.44 -6.30 5.47
N LEU A 275 -11.17 -6.56 6.56
CA LEU A 275 -12.14 -5.61 7.09
C LEU A 275 -11.47 -4.36 7.66
N GLN A 276 -12.16 -3.25 7.50
CA GLN A 276 -11.83 -1.95 8.06
C GLN A 276 -12.80 -1.58 9.19
N GLU A 277 -12.38 -0.73 10.11
CA GLU A 277 -13.25 -0.20 11.17
C GLU A 277 -14.46 0.53 10.55
N GLY A 278 -15.61 0.42 11.21
CA GLY A 278 -16.87 0.90 10.64
C GLY A 278 -17.47 -0.02 9.56
N ILE A 279 -16.82 -1.13 9.20
CA ILE A 279 -17.38 -2.16 8.31
C ILE A 279 -17.33 -3.52 8.98
N SER A 280 -18.44 -4.26 8.90
CA SER A 280 -18.51 -5.65 9.35
C SER A 280 -18.85 -6.60 8.20
N ASN A 281 -18.43 -7.85 8.30
CA ASN A 281 -18.81 -8.90 7.36
C ASN A 281 -19.44 -10.07 8.13
N PRO A 282 -20.65 -9.86 8.71
CA PRO A 282 -21.28 -10.85 9.59
C PRO A 282 -21.61 -12.16 8.86
N ASP A 283 -21.81 -12.10 7.54
CA ASP A 283 -22.15 -13.23 6.69
C ASP A 283 -20.92 -13.97 6.13
N ASN A 284 -19.71 -13.54 6.48
CA ASN A 284 -18.44 -14.12 6.01
C ASN A 284 -18.34 -14.20 4.47
N LEU A 285 -18.80 -13.15 3.79
CA LEU A 285 -18.68 -13.04 2.34
C LEU A 285 -17.21 -13.01 1.92
N THR A 286 -16.88 -13.71 0.84
CA THR A 286 -15.56 -13.74 0.22
C THR A 286 -15.61 -13.08 -1.15
N ALA A 287 -14.45 -12.61 -1.62
CA ALA A 287 -14.28 -12.27 -3.02
C ALA A 287 -13.98 -13.54 -3.83
N ALA A 288 -14.39 -13.57 -5.10
CA ALA A 288 -14.07 -14.66 -6.01
C ALA A 288 -13.74 -14.11 -7.40
N ILE A 289 -12.74 -14.72 -8.05
CA ILE A 289 -12.36 -14.40 -9.43
C ILE A 289 -12.09 -15.70 -10.20
N GLU A 290 -12.55 -15.73 -11.45
CA GLU A 290 -12.31 -16.87 -12.34
C GLU A 290 -11.02 -16.65 -13.15
N VAL A 291 -10.09 -17.59 -13.05
CA VAL A 291 -8.85 -17.64 -13.84
C VAL A 291 -8.95 -18.77 -14.85
N ILE A 292 -9.03 -18.41 -16.13
CA ILE A 292 -9.18 -19.37 -17.23
C ILE A 292 -7.80 -19.71 -17.78
N VAL A 293 -7.34 -20.92 -17.50
CA VAL A 293 -6.07 -21.45 -18.00
C VAL A 293 -6.27 -21.97 -19.43
N LYS A 294 -5.48 -21.44 -20.37
CA LYS A 294 -5.57 -21.74 -21.79
C LYS A 294 -4.36 -22.53 -22.30
N PRO A 295 -4.53 -23.33 -23.38
CA PRO A 295 -3.40 -23.98 -24.03
C PRO A 295 -2.39 -22.95 -24.54
N VAL A 296 -1.12 -23.35 -24.58
CA VAL A 296 -0.03 -22.52 -25.11
C VAL A 296 0.03 -22.69 -26.63
N ALA A 297 -0.03 -21.58 -27.37
CA ALA A 297 -0.03 -21.62 -28.84
C ALA A 297 1.37 -21.89 -29.43
N ILE A 298 1.42 -22.67 -30.52
CA ILE A 298 2.62 -22.82 -31.35
C ILE A 298 2.79 -21.57 -32.22
N THR A 299 3.99 -20.99 -32.22
CA THR A 299 4.33 -19.79 -33.00
C THR A 299 5.33 -20.05 -34.12
N ALA A 300 6.17 -21.09 -34.00
CA ALA A 300 7.13 -21.45 -35.05
C ALA A 300 7.45 -22.94 -35.09
N LEU A 301 7.89 -23.41 -36.26
CA LEU A 301 8.40 -24.76 -36.47
C LEU A 301 9.87 -24.71 -36.83
N ARG A 302 10.61 -25.72 -36.40
CA ARG A 302 11.97 -25.94 -36.91
C ARG A 302 11.92 -26.37 -38.38
N GLU A 303 12.66 -25.65 -39.22
CA GLU A 303 12.87 -25.97 -40.63
C GLU A 303 13.68 -27.26 -40.80
N PHE A 304 13.29 -28.06 -41.79
CA PHE A 304 14.01 -29.28 -42.16
C PHE A 304 14.96 -29.04 -43.34
N THR A 305 16.06 -29.77 -43.35
CA THR A 305 16.95 -29.84 -44.51
C THR A 305 16.36 -30.81 -45.54
N PRO A 306 16.30 -30.46 -46.84
CA PRO A 306 15.81 -31.35 -47.89
C PRO A 306 16.55 -32.70 -47.91
N LEU A 307 15.82 -33.77 -48.21
CA LEU A 307 16.37 -35.13 -48.32
C LEU A 307 16.68 -35.48 -49.78
N GLU A 308 17.90 -35.95 -50.05
CA GLU A 308 18.25 -36.56 -51.33
C GLU A 308 18.11 -38.08 -51.25
N VAL A 309 17.33 -38.66 -52.17
CA VAL A 309 17.10 -40.12 -52.27
C VAL A 309 17.34 -40.61 -53.68
N ALA A 310 17.59 -41.91 -53.83
CA ALA A 310 17.76 -42.52 -55.14
C ALA A 310 16.43 -42.53 -55.91
N PHE A 311 16.51 -42.49 -57.24
CA PHE A 311 15.34 -42.70 -58.10
C PHE A 311 14.69 -44.05 -57.79
N GLY A 312 13.37 -44.08 -57.59
CA GLY A 312 12.62 -45.29 -57.25
C GLY A 312 12.46 -45.57 -55.75
N THR A 313 13.05 -44.77 -54.84
CA THR A 313 12.83 -44.92 -53.39
C THR A 313 11.36 -44.75 -53.05
N SER A 314 10.75 -45.76 -52.43
CA SER A 314 9.35 -45.71 -52.02
C SER A 314 9.13 -44.72 -50.87
N PHE A 315 7.89 -44.30 -50.63
CA PHE A 315 7.59 -43.36 -49.55
C PHE A 315 7.97 -43.92 -48.17
N GLU A 316 7.76 -45.22 -47.98
CA GLU A 316 8.04 -45.97 -46.76
C GLU A 316 9.55 -46.12 -46.49
N GLU A 317 10.38 -45.97 -47.52
CA GLU A 317 11.84 -46.02 -47.43
C GLU A 317 12.46 -44.63 -47.21
N LEU A 318 11.66 -43.55 -47.23
CA LEU A 318 12.16 -42.21 -46.92
C LEU A 318 12.50 -42.13 -45.43
N SER A 319 13.74 -41.73 -45.11
CA SER A 319 14.21 -41.47 -43.75
C SER A 319 13.65 -40.16 -43.18
N LEU A 320 12.32 -40.01 -43.17
CA LEU A 320 11.65 -38.82 -42.68
C LEU A 320 11.75 -38.71 -41.15
N PRO A 321 11.98 -37.51 -40.60
CA PRO A 321 12.03 -37.31 -39.16
C PRO A 321 10.65 -37.55 -38.53
N SER A 322 10.59 -38.32 -37.44
CA SER A 322 9.33 -38.64 -36.75
C SER A 322 8.82 -37.54 -35.80
N SER A 323 9.61 -36.49 -35.58
CA SER A 323 9.28 -35.39 -34.67
C SER A 323 10.03 -34.10 -35.04
N THR A 324 9.54 -32.96 -34.53
CA THR A 324 10.19 -31.66 -34.66
C THR A 324 10.07 -30.84 -33.39
N PHE A 325 11.02 -29.92 -33.20
CA PHE A 325 10.87 -28.89 -32.18
C PHE A 325 9.95 -27.79 -32.70
N VAL A 326 9.00 -27.40 -31.86
CA VAL A 326 8.11 -26.27 -32.07
C VAL A 326 8.41 -25.21 -31.02
N THR A 327 8.33 -23.94 -31.40
CA THR A 327 8.41 -22.81 -30.48
C THR A 327 7.00 -22.42 -30.06
N LEU A 328 6.80 -22.23 -28.76
CA LEU A 328 5.55 -21.84 -28.14
C LEU A 328 5.51 -20.31 -27.93
N GLU A 329 4.32 -19.76 -27.71
CA GLU A 329 4.12 -18.31 -27.51
C GLU A 329 4.82 -17.76 -26.25
N ASN A 330 5.02 -18.61 -25.24
CA ASN A 330 5.77 -18.28 -24.04
C ASN A 330 7.31 -18.30 -24.25
N GLY A 331 7.77 -18.63 -25.46
CA GLY A 331 9.20 -18.72 -25.83
C GLY A 331 9.83 -20.09 -25.61
N ASP A 332 9.12 -21.02 -24.95
CA ASP A 332 9.62 -22.37 -24.76
C ASP A 332 9.66 -23.15 -26.07
N THR A 333 10.44 -24.23 -26.08
CA THR A 333 10.42 -25.20 -27.17
C THR A 333 10.03 -26.56 -26.67
N THR A 334 9.23 -27.27 -27.45
CA THR A 334 8.81 -28.63 -27.15
C THR A 334 8.84 -29.51 -28.38
N LEU A 335 8.95 -30.82 -28.17
CA LEU A 335 9.07 -31.80 -29.24
C LEU A 335 7.70 -32.43 -29.52
N LEU A 336 7.22 -32.27 -30.75
CA LEU A 336 5.96 -32.88 -31.22
C LEU A 336 6.23 -33.92 -32.31
N SER A 337 5.45 -34.99 -32.30
CA SER A 337 5.52 -36.02 -33.36
C SER A 337 4.92 -35.51 -34.67
N ILE A 338 5.43 -36.03 -35.79
CA ILE A 338 4.97 -35.69 -37.14
C ILE A 338 4.38 -36.92 -37.81
N ASN A 339 3.18 -36.78 -38.37
CA ASN A 339 2.61 -37.72 -39.32
C ASN A 339 2.77 -37.19 -40.74
N TRP A 340 3.72 -37.74 -41.50
CA TRP A 340 3.98 -37.33 -42.88
C TRP A 340 2.93 -37.87 -43.85
N SER A 341 2.53 -37.03 -44.80
CA SER A 341 1.64 -37.41 -45.90
C SER A 341 2.43 -37.83 -47.14
N ALA A 342 2.06 -38.97 -47.73
CA ALA A 342 2.57 -39.41 -49.03
C ALA A 342 1.98 -38.63 -50.22
N ALA A 343 1.02 -37.73 -49.97
CA ALA A 343 0.32 -37.00 -51.02
C ALA A 343 1.30 -36.17 -51.86
N GLY A 344 1.25 -36.36 -53.18
CA GLY A 344 2.09 -35.63 -54.13
C GLY A 344 3.48 -36.23 -54.38
N TYR A 345 3.90 -37.25 -53.62
CA TYR A 345 5.15 -37.95 -53.87
C TYR A 345 5.02 -38.99 -54.99
N ASN A 346 5.99 -39.04 -55.90
CA ASN A 346 6.02 -40.06 -56.97
C ASN A 346 7.43 -40.64 -57.14
N ALA A 347 7.66 -41.81 -56.55
CA ALA A 347 8.92 -42.54 -56.63
C ALA A 347 9.35 -42.88 -58.08
N SER A 348 8.39 -42.97 -59.02
CA SER A 348 8.67 -43.31 -60.42
C SER A 348 9.05 -42.10 -61.28
N GLN A 349 9.15 -40.91 -60.70
CA GLN A 349 9.49 -39.67 -61.40
C GLN A 349 10.61 -38.93 -60.65
N ALA A 350 11.72 -38.65 -61.34
CA ALA A 350 12.79 -37.83 -60.76
C ALA A 350 12.34 -36.36 -60.71
N ASN A 351 12.19 -35.80 -59.51
CA ASN A 351 11.80 -34.40 -59.28
C ASN A 351 12.10 -33.99 -57.84
N THR A 352 11.94 -32.70 -57.53
CA THR A 352 11.82 -32.20 -56.16
C THR A 352 10.36 -32.30 -55.72
N TYR A 353 10.14 -32.89 -54.55
CA TYR A 353 8.83 -33.03 -53.92
C TYR A 353 8.85 -32.29 -52.59
N ASN A 354 7.80 -31.50 -52.31
CA ASN A 354 7.61 -30.88 -51.00
C ASN A 354 6.61 -31.73 -50.22
N LEU A 355 7.09 -32.41 -49.18
CA LEU A 355 6.22 -33.20 -48.33
C LEU A 355 5.67 -32.34 -47.20
N GLN A 356 4.43 -32.60 -46.80
CA GLN A 356 3.79 -31.96 -45.66
C GLN A 356 3.48 -33.00 -44.60
N GLY A 357 3.76 -32.66 -43.35
CA GLY A 357 3.33 -33.43 -42.20
C GLY A 357 2.28 -32.71 -41.38
N ASP A 358 1.50 -33.47 -40.64
CA ASP A 358 0.60 -32.96 -39.59
C ASP A 358 1.26 -33.19 -38.23
N LEU A 359 1.21 -32.18 -37.37
CA LEU A 359 1.69 -32.28 -35.99
C LEU A 359 0.69 -33.07 -35.13
N VAL A 360 1.20 -34.00 -34.32
CA VAL A 360 0.41 -34.66 -33.29
C VAL A 360 0.45 -33.78 -32.03
N LEU A 361 -0.63 -33.03 -31.78
CA LEU A 361 -0.73 -32.16 -30.61
C LEU A 361 -0.88 -32.98 -29.32
N THR A 362 -0.21 -32.53 -28.27
CA THR A 362 -0.40 -33.03 -26.91
C THR A 362 -1.32 -32.11 -26.13
N GLU A 363 -1.85 -32.58 -25.00
CA GLU A 363 -2.62 -31.76 -24.08
C GLU A 363 -1.85 -30.49 -23.70
N GLY A 364 -2.54 -29.35 -23.62
CA GLY A 364 -1.93 -28.07 -23.28
C GLY A 364 -1.30 -27.30 -24.43
N ILE A 365 -1.23 -27.85 -25.65
CA ILE A 365 -0.65 -27.17 -26.81
C ILE A 365 -1.69 -26.96 -27.90
N ALA A 366 -1.79 -25.73 -28.41
CA ALA A 366 -2.67 -25.37 -29.51
C ALA A 366 -1.87 -25.00 -30.77
N ASN A 367 -2.41 -25.34 -31.95
CA ASN A 367 -1.86 -24.92 -33.24
C ASN A 367 -2.90 -24.05 -33.99
N PRO A 368 -3.18 -22.83 -33.51
CA PRO A 368 -4.23 -21.98 -34.06
C PRO A 368 -3.95 -21.58 -35.51
N ASP A 369 -2.68 -21.42 -35.88
CA ASP A 369 -2.24 -21.02 -37.21
C ASP A 369 -2.07 -22.20 -38.18
N ILE A 370 -2.38 -23.42 -37.73
CA ILE A 370 -2.34 -24.65 -38.55
C ILE A 370 -0.95 -24.82 -39.19
N LEU A 371 0.11 -24.55 -38.43
CA LEU A 371 1.48 -24.72 -38.90
C LEU A 371 1.75 -26.20 -39.21
N ARG A 372 2.40 -26.45 -40.35
CA ARG A 372 2.72 -27.79 -40.85
C ARG A 372 4.21 -27.91 -41.14
N PRO A 373 4.90 -28.96 -40.64
CA PRO A 373 6.26 -29.24 -41.05
C PRO A 373 6.33 -29.56 -42.55
N THR A 374 7.35 -29.04 -43.21
CA THR A 374 7.66 -29.31 -44.62
C THR A 374 9.08 -29.80 -44.78
N ILE A 375 9.31 -30.75 -45.70
CA ILE A 375 10.65 -31.26 -46.03
C ILE A 375 10.80 -31.51 -47.52
#